data_AF-A0AAF0U8B3-F1
#
_entry.id   AF-A0AAF0U8B3-F1
#
_cell.length_a   1.000
_cell.length_b   1.000
_cell.length_c   1.000
_cell.angle_alpha   90.00
_cell.angle_beta   90.00
_cell.angle_gamma   90.00
#
_symmetry.space_group_name_H-M   'P 1'
#
loop_
_entity.id
_entity.type
_entity.pdbx_description
1 polymer ?
#
loop_
_entity_poly.entity_id
_entity_poly.type
_entity_poly.pdbx_seq_one_letter_code
_entity_poly.pdbx_strand_id
1 'polypeptide(L)'
;MAHFIPCHKCDDAPNVVSLFVEHVVKLHGIPQTIVNDRDPKFLSHFWMELWGTLGTKLLFSTSCQPQTDGQTKVVNRTLGSMLRAVVHGKLASWEEHLPLVEFAYNRVIHKTIGMSPFEVVYGFNPLTPLSLDGSKRAKAMNKLHEKVRLHLEKKNQEVAKKANKGRKRIVFNRVIWRGSTFAKEHYTSQNKADAEG
;
A
#
# COMPACT_ATOMS: atom_id res chain seq x y z
N MET A 1 11.09 -3.35 8.38
CA MET A 1 9.87 -4.11 8.72
C MET A 1 10.15 -5.58 8.50
N ALA A 2 9.53 -6.47 9.28
CA ALA A 2 9.63 -7.91 9.09
C ALA A 2 8.24 -8.49 8.83
N HIS A 3 8.18 -9.53 7.98
CA HIS A 3 6.98 -10.33 7.76
C HIS A 3 7.25 -11.76 8.17
N PHE A 4 6.37 -12.33 8.98
CA PHE A 4 6.49 -13.69 9.48
C PHE A 4 5.38 -14.53 8.87
N ILE A 5 5.77 -15.36 7.91
CA ILE A 5 4.86 -16.18 7.11
C ILE A 5 5.11 -17.64 7.50
N PRO A 6 4.09 -18.40 7.91
CA PRO A 6 4.25 -19.83 8.16
C PRO A 6 4.49 -20.55 6.83
N CYS A 7 5.55 -21.36 6.80
CA CYS A 7 5.86 -22.24 5.67
C CYS A 7 6.22 -23.63 6.21
N HIS A 8 5.73 -24.68 5.56
CA HIS A 8 6.03 -26.07 5.83
C HIS A 8 7.11 -26.59 4.90
N LYS A 9 7.84 -27.63 5.35
CA LYS A 9 8.89 -28.26 4.52
C LYS A 9 8.34 -28.87 3.21
N CYS A 10 7.06 -29.22 3.20
CA CYS A 10 6.38 -29.84 2.08
C CYS A 10 5.65 -28.83 1.17
N ASP A 11 5.76 -27.53 1.44
CA ASP A 11 5.13 -26.52 0.58
C ASP A 11 5.74 -26.58 -0.82
N ASP A 12 4.87 -26.65 -1.82
CA ASP A 12 5.27 -26.59 -3.20
C ASP A 12 5.64 -25.15 -3.61
N ALA A 13 6.37 -25.02 -4.72
CA ALA A 13 6.78 -23.72 -5.21
C ALA A 13 5.58 -22.77 -5.47
N PRO A 14 4.45 -23.21 -6.07
CA PRO A 14 3.28 -22.36 -6.25
C PRO A 14 2.72 -21.80 -4.93
N ASN A 15 2.62 -22.60 -3.87
CA ASN A 15 2.15 -22.14 -2.58
C ASN A 15 3.09 -21.07 -1.99
N VAL A 16 4.40 -21.29 -2.06
CA VAL A 16 5.39 -20.30 -1.60
C VAL A 16 5.30 -18.99 -2.39
N VAL A 17 5.09 -19.04 -3.71
CA VAL A 17 4.86 -17.84 -4.53
C VAL A 17 3.60 -17.11 -4.08
N SER A 18 2.50 -17.83 -3.88
CA SER A 18 1.23 -17.25 -3.44
C SER A 18 1.40 -16.53 -2.11
N LEU A 19 2.04 -17.17 -1.15
CA LEU A 19 2.37 -16.59 0.15
C LEU A 19 3.21 -15.33 0.03
N PHE A 20 4.26 -15.34 -0.80
CA PHE A 20 5.11 -14.18 -1.02
C PHE A 20 4.35 -13.00 -1.66
N VAL A 21 3.53 -13.28 -2.68
CA VAL A 21 2.72 -12.25 -3.33
C VAL A 21 1.71 -11.66 -2.35
N GLU A 22 1.02 -12.50 -1.59
CA GLU A 22 -0.01 -12.09 -0.65
C GLU A 22 0.54 -11.27 0.51
N HIS A 23 1.69 -11.63 1.06
CA HIS A 23 2.20 -11.05 2.31
C HIS A 23 3.27 -9.99 2.09
N VAL A 24 4.00 -10.02 0.97
CA VAL A 24 5.09 -9.07 0.68
C VAL A 24 4.74 -8.16 -0.48
N VAL A 25 4.47 -8.72 -1.67
CA VAL A 25 4.26 -7.91 -2.88
C VAL A 25 3.02 -7.02 -2.76
N LYS A 26 1.94 -7.52 -2.16
CA LYS A 26 0.72 -6.75 -1.89
C LYS A 26 0.98 -5.48 -1.07
N LEU A 27 1.95 -5.51 -0.15
CA LEU A 27 2.22 -4.41 0.77
C LEU A 27 3.32 -3.47 0.27
N HIS A 28 4.37 -4.02 -0.37
CA HIS A 28 5.59 -3.28 -0.70
C HIS A 28 5.91 -3.21 -2.20
N GLY A 29 5.16 -3.94 -3.02
CA GLY A 29 5.48 -4.16 -4.43
C GLY A 29 6.59 -5.18 -4.63
N ILE A 30 7.03 -5.32 -5.88
CA ILE A 30 8.11 -6.23 -6.25
C ILE A 30 9.45 -5.63 -5.79
N PRO A 31 10.26 -6.35 -5.00
CA PRO A 31 11.54 -5.84 -4.54
C PRO A 31 12.54 -5.74 -5.70
N GLN A 32 13.39 -4.71 -5.67
CA GLN A 32 14.49 -4.59 -6.64
C GLN A 32 15.61 -5.59 -6.38
N THR A 33 15.79 -6.00 -5.13
CA THR A 33 16.79 -6.96 -4.71
C THR A 33 16.21 -7.93 -3.69
N ILE A 34 16.58 -9.20 -3.79
CA ILE A 34 16.25 -10.22 -2.80
C ILE A 34 17.57 -10.83 -2.34
N VAL A 35 17.84 -10.76 -1.03
CA VAL A 35 18.94 -11.52 -0.45
C VAL A 35 18.39 -12.83 0.07
N ASN A 36 18.95 -13.92 -0.42
CA ASN A 36 18.58 -15.25 0.02
C ASN A 36 19.79 -16.02 0.52
N ASP A 37 19.56 -16.87 1.53
CA ASP A 37 20.53 -17.88 1.91
C ASP A 37 20.60 -18.93 0.81
N ARG A 38 21.74 -19.60 0.63
CA ARG A 38 21.99 -20.56 -0.48
C ARG A 38 21.16 -21.85 -0.39
N ASP A 39 19.89 -21.76 0.00
CA ASP A 39 18.92 -22.85 -0.03
C ASP A 39 18.70 -23.29 -1.49
N PRO A 40 18.95 -24.57 -1.81
CA PRO A 40 18.77 -25.13 -3.15
C PRO A 40 17.41 -24.83 -3.77
N LYS A 41 16.36 -24.67 -2.97
CA LYS A 41 15.00 -24.38 -3.45
C LYS A 41 14.89 -23.07 -4.23
N PHE A 42 15.78 -22.12 -3.97
CA PHE A 42 15.80 -20.80 -4.58
C PHE A 42 17.02 -20.56 -5.48
N LEU A 43 17.92 -21.56 -5.58
CA LEU A 43 19.10 -21.52 -6.45
C LEU A 43 18.84 -22.14 -7.84
N SER A 44 17.62 -22.61 -8.11
CA SER A 44 17.30 -23.20 -9.41
C SER A 44 17.36 -22.16 -10.52
N HIS A 45 17.72 -22.61 -11.73
CA HIS A 45 17.77 -21.75 -12.91
C HIS A 45 16.43 -21.05 -13.18
N PHE A 46 15.33 -21.74 -12.88
CA PHE A 46 13.98 -21.19 -12.99
C PHE A 46 13.81 -19.90 -12.17
N TRP A 47 14.26 -19.89 -10.90
CA TRP A 47 14.10 -18.73 -10.03
C TRP A 47 14.97 -17.55 -10.47
N MET A 48 16.20 -17.82 -10.93
CA MET A 48 17.07 -16.77 -11.47
C MET A 48 16.43 -16.08 -12.68
N GLU A 49 15.87 -16.85 -13.61
CA GLU A 49 15.22 -16.33 -14.81
C GLU A 49 13.92 -15.56 -14.49
N LEU A 50 13.11 -16.10 -13.58
CA LEU A 50 11.87 -15.48 -13.13
C LEU A 50 12.13 -14.10 -12.52
N TRP A 51 13.01 -14.02 -11.53
CA TRP A 51 13.32 -12.75 -10.87
C TRP A 51 14.05 -11.79 -11.80
N GLY A 52 14.92 -12.29 -12.69
CA GLY A 52 15.54 -11.49 -13.74
C GLY A 52 14.51 -10.82 -14.66
N THR A 53 13.49 -11.56 -15.07
CA THR A 53 12.38 -11.04 -15.91
C THR A 53 11.53 -10.01 -15.17
N LEU A 54 11.34 -10.18 -13.85
CA LEU A 54 10.64 -9.23 -13.00
C LEU A 54 11.48 -7.99 -12.62
N GLY A 55 12.74 -7.92 -13.06
CA GLY A 55 13.66 -6.81 -12.73
C GLY A 55 14.24 -6.88 -11.32
N THR A 56 14.15 -8.03 -10.65
CA THR A 56 14.66 -8.27 -9.31
C THR A 56 16.03 -8.94 -9.37
N LYS A 57 17.03 -8.36 -8.69
CA LYS A 57 18.36 -8.96 -8.56
C LYS A 57 18.41 -9.90 -7.36
N LEU A 58 18.70 -11.18 -7.62
CA LEU A 58 18.98 -12.15 -6.56
C LEU A 58 20.43 -12.00 -6.08
N LEU A 59 20.58 -11.77 -4.78
CA LEU A 59 21.84 -11.73 -4.08
C LEU A 59 21.89 -12.94 -3.15
N PHE A 60 22.99 -13.69 -3.19
CA PHE A 60 23.16 -14.85 -2.33
C PHE A 60 24.08 -14.49 -1.18
N SER A 61 23.61 -14.69 0.05
CA SER A 61 24.48 -14.56 1.23
C SER A 61 25.63 -15.56 1.10
N THR A 62 26.84 -15.12 1.43
CA THR A 62 27.98 -16.02 1.61
C THR A 62 28.07 -16.36 3.10
N SER A 63 28.60 -17.55 3.43
CA SER A 63 28.83 -17.98 4.83
C SER A 63 29.66 -16.99 5.66
N CYS A 64 30.27 -15.98 5.02
CA CYS A 64 31.16 -14.99 5.61
C CYS A 64 30.65 -13.56 5.43
N GLN A 65 29.33 -13.32 5.35
CA GLN A 65 28.75 -11.97 5.27
C GLN A 65 27.89 -11.66 6.52
N PRO A 66 28.55 -11.34 7.66
CA PRO A 66 27.89 -11.21 8.97
C PRO A 66 26.82 -10.12 9.01
N GLN A 67 26.89 -9.13 8.12
CA GLN A 67 26.01 -7.98 8.19
C GLN A 67 24.58 -8.31 7.76
N THR A 68 24.40 -9.06 6.66
CA THR A 68 23.07 -9.43 6.16
C THR A 68 22.51 -10.62 6.91
N ASP A 69 23.32 -11.66 7.09
CA ASP A 69 22.95 -12.86 7.85
C ASP A 69 22.75 -12.52 9.35
N GLY A 70 23.54 -11.60 9.90
CA GLY A 70 23.39 -11.15 11.29
C GLY A 70 22.06 -10.45 11.57
N GLN A 71 21.55 -9.63 10.64
CA GLN A 71 20.24 -8.99 10.82
C GLN A 71 19.12 -10.03 10.86
N THR A 72 19.08 -10.96 9.90
CA THR A 72 18.09 -12.05 9.87
C THR A 72 18.21 -12.95 11.10
N LYS A 73 19.42 -13.27 11.55
CA LYS A 73 19.65 -14.04 12.79
C LYS A 73 19.10 -13.35 14.04
N VAL A 74 19.27 -12.02 14.15
CA VAL A 74 18.73 -11.25 15.27
C VAL A 74 17.19 -11.22 15.23
N VAL A 75 16.61 -11.05 14.04
CA VAL A 75 15.16 -11.10 13.82
C VAL A 75 14.61 -12.47 14.23
N ASN A 76 15.17 -13.57 13.72
CA ASN A 76 14.74 -14.93 14.01
C ASN A 76 14.88 -15.28 15.50
N ARG A 77 15.95 -14.83 16.17
CA ARG A 77 16.11 -15.00 17.61
C ARG A 77 15.01 -14.27 18.40
N THR A 78 14.70 -13.04 18.00
CA THR A 78 13.66 -12.21 18.63
C THR A 78 12.28 -12.84 18.45
N LEU A 79 11.96 -13.27 17.23
CA LEU A 79 10.75 -14.00 16.90
C LEU A 79 10.58 -15.24 17.78
N GLY A 80 11.62 -16.07 17.91
CA GLY A 80 11.57 -17.25 18.77
C GLY A 80 11.29 -16.93 20.23
N SER A 81 11.83 -15.82 20.75
CA SER A 81 11.55 -15.38 22.11
C SER A 81 10.12 -14.85 22.29
N MET A 82 9.60 -14.10 21.32
CA MET A 82 8.21 -13.63 21.33
C MET A 82 7.23 -14.80 21.25
N LEU A 83 7.47 -15.76 20.35
CA LEU A 83 6.63 -16.95 20.23
C LEU A 83 6.63 -17.78 21.51
N ARG A 84 7.78 -18.00 22.15
CA ARG A 84 7.86 -18.69 23.45
C ARG A 84 7.01 -18.00 24.53
N ALA A 85 7.00 -16.67 24.54
CA ALA A 85 6.22 -15.89 25.50
C ALA A 85 4.70 -15.96 25.24
N VAL A 86 4.27 -16.11 23.98
CA VAL A 86 2.84 -16.11 23.64
C VAL A 86 2.24 -17.51 23.67
N VAL A 87 2.97 -18.51 23.18
CA VAL A 87 2.45 -19.86 22.92
C VAL A 87 2.30 -20.71 24.21
N HIS A 88 2.96 -20.36 25.32
CA HIS A 88 2.83 -21.00 26.65
C HIS A 88 2.75 -22.55 26.63
N GLY A 89 3.49 -23.20 25.71
CA GLY A 89 3.53 -24.67 25.58
C GLY A 89 2.51 -25.31 24.63
N LYS A 90 1.54 -24.56 24.08
CA LYS A 90 0.61 -25.04 23.04
C LYS A 90 1.19 -24.88 21.64
N LEU A 91 2.21 -25.68 21.32
CA LEU A 91 2.93 -25.60 20.05
C LEU A 91 2.02 -25.74 18.81
N ALA A 92 0.86 -26.38 18.90
CA ALA A 92 -0.02 -26.59 17.74
C ALA A 92 -0.64 -25.31 17.17
N SER A 93 -0.71 -24.20 17.92
CA SER A 93 -1.36 -22.95 17.49
C SER A 93 -0.38 -21.81 17.24
N TRP A 94 0.93 -22.08 17.14
CA TRP A 94 1.93 -21.03 16.97
C TRP A 94 1.70 -20.15 15.73
N GLU A 95 1.19 -20.74 14.65
CA GLU A 95 0.90 -20.05 13.38
C GLU A 95 -0.18 -18.99 13.53
N GLU A 96 -1.21 -19.27 14.34
CA GLU A 96 -2.31 -18.33 14.64
C GLU A 96 -1.82 -17.05 15.34
N HIS A 97 -0.68 -17.14 16.03
CA HIS A 97 -0.10 -16.02 16.76
C HIS A 97 0.88 -15.20 15.92
N LEU A 98 1.31 -15.69 14.75
CA LEU A 98 2.26 -14.98 13.89
C LEU A 98 1.81 -13.56 13.52
N PRO A 99 0.55 -13.30 13.13
CA PRO A 99 0.12 -11.94 12.81
C PRO A 99 0.25 -10.98 13.99
N LEU A 100 -0.06 -11.45 15.21
CA LEU A 100 0.06 -10.64 16.43
C LEU A 100 1.53 -10.41 16.81
N VAL A 101 2.37 -11.43 16.66
CA VAL A 101 3.81 -11.32 16.92
C VAL A 101 4.49 -10.41 15.91
N GLU A 102 4.14 -10.51 14.62
CA GLU A 102 4.61 -9.60 13.57
C GLU A 102 4.22 -8.15 13.88
N PHE A 103 2.95 -7.94 14.26
CA PHE A 103 2.47 -6.61 14.63
C PHE A 103 3.22 -6.05 15.84
N ALA A 104 3.42 -6.86 16.89
CA ALA A 104 4.16 -6.47 18.07
C ALA A 104 5.63 -6.14 17.73
N TYR A 105 6.30 -6.98 16.94
CA TYR A 105 7.67 -6.76 16.49
C TYR A 105 7.81 -5.45 15.73
N ASN A 106 6.96 -5.20 14.73
CA ASN A 106 7.04 -4.01 13.88
C ASN A 106 6.66 -2.70 14.59
N ARG A 107 6.01 -2.80 15.77
CA ARG A 107 5.59 -1.66 16.59
C ARG A 107 6.62 -1.23 17.62
N VAL A 108 7.51 -2.13 18.05
CA VAL A 108 8.51 -1.84 19.08
C VAL A 108 9.65 -1.00 18.51
N ILE A 109 10.13 -0.04 19.28
CA ILE A 109 11.30 0.76 18.93
C ILE A 109 12.56 -0.10 19.05
N HIS A 110 13.30 -0.23 17.96
CA HIS A 110 14.56 -0.98 17.95
C HIS A 110 15.71 -0.07 18.42
N LYS A 111 16.51 -0.54 19.39
CA LYS A 111 17.62 0.25 19.98
C LYS A 111 18.61 0.81 18.94
N THR A 112 18.90 0.04 17.89
CA THR A 112 19.87 0.43 16.86
C THR A 112 19.38 1.59 15.99
N ILE A 113 18.08 1.66 15.73
CA ILE A 113 17.48 2.63 14.79
C ILE A 113 16.81 3.78 15.55
N GLY A 114 16.44 3.58 16.82
CA GLY A 114 15.69 4.56 17.61
C GLY A 114 14.24 4.75 17.16
N MET A 115 13.78 3.97 16.18
CA MET A 115 12.41 4.01 15.64
C MET A 115 11.84 2.60 15.53
N SER A 116 10.52 2.50 15.42
CA SER A 116 9.84 1.23 15.10
C SER A 116 9.87 0.95 13.59
N PRO A 117 9.91 -0.33 13.17
CA PRO A 117 9.82 -0.67 11.75
C PRO A 117 8.60 -0.08 11.02
N PHE A 118 7.45 0.06 11.70
CA PHE A 118 6.27 0.73 11.13
C PHE A 118 6.51 2.21 10.86
N GLU A 119 7.17 2.93 11.77
CA GLU A 119 7.53 4.34 11.55
C GLU A 119 8.51 4.50 10.40
N VAL A 120 9.48 3.60 10.27
CA VAL A 120 10.47 3.67 9.19
C VAL A 120 9.82 3.46 7.82
N VAL A 121 8.89 2.51 7.68
CA VAL A 121 8.31 2.15 6.38
C VAL A 121 7.09 3.01 6.04
N TYR A 122 6.20 3.25 6.99
CA TYR A 122 4.94 3.96 6.74
C TYR A 122 4.91 5.39 7.28
N GLY A 123 5.94 5.82 8.03
CA GLY A 123 6.00 7.13 8.66
C GLY A 123 5.13 7.28 9.90
N PHE A 124 4.45 6.21 10.35
CA PHE A 124 3.66 6.21 11.57
C PHE A 124 3.59 4.82 12.19
N ASN A 125 3.33 4.77 13.49
CA ASN A 125 3.07 3.53 14.22
C ASN A 125 1.56 3.30 14.34
N PRO A 126 1.02 2.14 13.92
CA PRO A 126 -0.39 1.80 14.10
C PRO A 126 -0.86 1.91 15.57
N LEU A 127 -2.10 2.35 15.72
CA LEU A 127 -2.75 2.49 17.02
C LEU A 127 -3.01 1.11 17.62
N THR A 128 -2.97 1.06 18.94
CA THR A 128 -3.36 -0.10 19.74
C THR A 128 -4.48 0.30 20.69
N PRO A 129 -5.26 -0.64 21.24
CA PRO A 129 -6.28 -0.31 22.26
C PRO A 129 -5.74 0.49 23.45
N LEU A 130 -4.43 0.40 23.74
CA LEU A 130 -3.75 1.15 24.80
C LEU A 130 -3.30 2.56 24.38
N SER A 131 -3.37 2.88 23.08
CA SER A 131 -2.90 4.13 22.48
C SER A 131 -4.02 4.71 21.61
N LEU A 132 -5.09 5.16 22.26
CA LEU A 132 -6.31 5.64 21.61
C LEU A 132 -6.26 7.11 21.16
N ASP A 133 -5.16 7.82 21.42
CA ASP A 133 -4.98 9.20 20.94
C ASP A 133 -4.65 9.25 19.44
N GLY A 134 -5.61 8.85 18.62
CA GLY A 134 -5.56 8.90 17.16
C GLY A 134 -5.66 10.31 16.56
N SER A 135 -5.75 11.35 17.40
CA SER A 135 -5.96 12.75 16.99
C SER A 135 -4.89 13.26 16.03
N LYS A 136 -3.61 12.89 16.27
CA LYS A 136 -2.49 13.25 15.38
C LYS A 136 -2.62 12.59 14.00
N ARG A 137 -2.97 11.30 13.96
CA ARG A 137 -3.20 10.55 12.71
C ARG A 137 -4.40 11.10 11.95
N ALA A 138 -5.51 11.38 12.64
CA ALA A 138 -6.70 11.95 12.04
C ALA A 138 -6.41 13.30 11.36
N LYS A 139 -5.63 14.18 12.01
CA LYS A 139 -5.20 15.46 11.41
C LYS A 139 -4.35 15.25 10.15
N ALA A 140 -3.38 14.34 10.20
CA ALA A 140 -2.55 14.02 9.03
C ALA A 140 -3.37 13.45 7.87
N MET A 141 -4.31 12.53 8.17
CA MET A 141 -5.19 11.92 7.18
C MET A 141 -6.14 12.93 6.55
N ASN A 142 -6.74 13.82 7.34
CA ASN A 142 -7.61 14.89 6.83
C ASN A 142 -6.86 15.81 5.85
N LYS A 143 -5.60 16.15 6.16
CA LYS A 143 -4.76 16.95 5.26
C LYS A 143 -4.48 16.24 3.94
N LEU A 144 -4.31 14.91 3.96
CA LEU A 144 -4.15 14.12 2.74
C LEU A 144 -5.45 14.05 1.93
N HIS A 145 -6.59 13.81 2.59
CA HIS A 145 -7.90 13.78 1.96
C HIS A 145 -8.24 15.11 1.27
N GLU A 146 -7.95 16.25 1.90
CA GLU A 146 -8.12 17.56 1.27
C GLU A 146 -7.26 17.72 0.00
N LYS A 147 -5.99 17.28 0.03
CA LYS A 147 -5.15 17.29 -1.18
C LYS A 147 -5.72 16.42 -2.29
N VAL A 148 -6.22 15.22 -1.96
CA VAL A 148 -6.82 14.29 -2.92
C VAL A 148 -8.10 14.91 -3.51
N ARG A 149 -8.95 15.51 -2.68
CA ARG A 149 -10.17 16.21 -3.11
C ARG A 149 -9.87 17.32 -4.10
N LEU A 150 -8.92 18.21 -3.77
CA LEU A 150 -8.51 19.31 -4.65
C LEU A 150 -7.96 18.79 -5.99
N HIS A 151 -7.20 17.68 -5.97
CA HIS A 151 -6.69 17.07 -7.19
C HIS A 151 -7.81 16.49 -8.06
N LEU A 152 -8.78 15.81 -7.45
CA LEU A 152 -9.96 15.27 -8.12
C LEU A 152 -10.81 16.38 -8.75
N GLU A 153 -11.07 17.46 -8.01
CA GLU A 153 -11.80 18.63 -8.52
C GLU A 153 -11.09 19.24 -9.73
N LYS A 154 -9.77 19.42 -9.65
CA LYS A 154 -8.97 19.92 -10.78
C LYS A 154 -9.06 18.99 -11.99
N LYS A 155 -8.92 17.68 -11.80
CA LYS A 155 -9.04 16.69 -12.87
C LYS A 155 -10.44 16.67 -13.49
N ASN A 156 -11.49 16.76 -12.68
CA ASN A 156 -12.87 16.84 -13.16
C ASN A 156 -13.12 18.09 -13.99
N GLN A 157 -12.56 19.24 -13.59
CA GLN A 157 -12.63 20.46 -14.40
C GLN A 157 -11.87 20.35 -15.72
N GLU A 158 -10.69 19.72 -15.74
CA GLU A 158 -9.94 19.46 -16.98
C GLU A 158 -10.73 18.58 -17.95
N VAL A 159 -11.34 17.50 -17.44
CA VAL A 159 -12.19 16.60 -18.23
C VAL A 159 -13.43 17.35 -18.74
N ALA A 160 -14.11 18.13 -17.90
CA ALA A 160 -15.27 18.92 -18.30
C ALA A 160 -14.92 19.98 -19.37
N LYS A 161 -13.77 20.66 -19.25
CA LYS A 161 -13.27 21.61 -20.26
C LYS A 161 -12.97 20.91 -21.59
N LYS A 162 -12.39 19.71 -21.57
CA LYS A 162 -12.17 18.90 -22.78
C LYS A 162 -13.49 18.44 -23.40
N ALA A 163 -14.42 17.93 -22.60
CA ALA A 163 -15.72 17.44 -23.07
C ALA A 163 -16.62 18.56 -23.62
N ASN A 164 -16.50 19.77 -23.08
CA ASN A 164 -17.21 20.95 -23.56
C ASN A 164 -16.48 21.69 -24.69
N LYS A 165 -15.26 21.27 -25.06
CA LYS A 165 -14.54 21.86 -26.19
C LYS A 165 -15.30 21.55 -27.48
N GLY A 166 -15.89 22.58 -28.07
CA GLY A 166 -16.71 22.46 -29.29
C GLY A 166 -18.21 22.34 -29.07
N ARG A 167 -18.71 22.25 -27.83
CA ARG A 167 -20.16 22.32 -27.54
C ARG A 167 -20.62 23.77 -27.41
N LYS A 168 -21.70 24.14 -28.10
CA LYS A 168 -22.39 25.43 -27.87
C LYS A 168 -23.07 25.41 -26.50
N ARG A 169 -22.89 26.48 -25.72
CA ARG A 169 -23.55 26.66 -24.43
C ARG A 169 -25.05 26.88 -24.66
N ILE A 170 -25.88 25.93 -24.26
CA ILE A 170 -27.34 26.05 -24.31
C ILE A 170 -27.80 26.40 -22.90
N VAL A 171 -28.31 27.62 -22.72
CA VAL A 171 -28.98 28.03 -21.48
C VAL A 171 -30.46 27.73 -21.65
N PHE A 172 -30.98 26.78 -20.88
CA PHE A 172 -32.41 26.51 -20.84
C PHE A 172 -33.08 27.52 -19.92
N ASN A 173 -33.83 28.47 -20.49
CA ASN A 173 -34.78 29.25 -19.70
C ASN A 173 -35.93 28.35 -19.27
N ARG A 174 -36.35 28.50 -18.00
CA ARG A 174 -37.41 27.71 -17.38
C ARG A 174 -38.73 28.00 -18.09
N VAL A 175 -39.13 27.12 -19.02
CA VAL A 175 -40.44 27.21 -19.66
C VAL A 175 -41.46 26.66 -18.66
N ILE A 176 -42.32 27.52 -18.11
CA ILE A 176 -43.46 27.10 -17.30
C ILE A 176 -44.51 26.54 -18.27
N TRP A 177 -44.84 25.26 -18.12
CA TRP A 177 -45.93 24.65 -18.87
C TRP A 177 -47.26 25.25 -18.41
N ARG A 178 -47.88 26.09 -19.23
CA ARG A 178 -49.31 26.41 -19.13
C ARG A 178 -50.03 25.62 -20.23
N GLY A 179 -51.09 24.92 -19.84
CA GLY A 179 -51.76 23.88 -20.61
C GLY A 179 -51.96 24.16 -22.12
N SER A 180 -51.85 23.08 -22.88
CA SER A 180 -52.23 22.88 -24.29
C SER A 180 -51.53 23.69 -25.39
N THR A 181 -50.75 24.73 -25.13
CA THR A 181 -50.00 25.45 -26.19
C THR A 181 -48.55 25.77 -25.80
N PHE A 182 -47.59 25.32 -26.63
CA PHE A 182 -46.18 25.71 -26.54
C PHE A 182 -45.99 27.06 -27.25
N ALA A 183 -45.96 28.17 -26.51
CA ALA A 183 -45.51 29.44 -27.04
C ALA A 183 -43.97 29.48 -27.06
N LYS A 184 -43.37 29.51 -28.27
CA LYS A 184 -41.93 29.76 -28.45
C LYS A 184 -41.71 31.28 -28.45
N GLU A 185 -41.12 31.83 -27.38
CA GLU A 185 -40.53 33.16 -27.47
C GLU A 185 -39.17 33.09 -28.16
N HIS A 186 -38.94 34.05 -29.06
CA HIS A 186 -37.82 34.10 -30.00
C HIS A 186 -36.45 34.08 -29.29
N TYR A 187 -35.56 33.25 -29.81
CA TYR A 187 -34.15 33.19 -29.44
C TYR A 187 -33.41 34.45 -29.89
N THR A 188 -32.63 35.07 -29.00
CA THR A 188 -31.48 35.89 -29.38
C THR A 188 -30.20 35.14 -29.00
N SER A 189 -29.42 34.75 -30.00
CA SER A 189 -28.03 34.34 -29.81
C SER A 189 -27.22 35.58 -29.45
N GLN A 190 -26.87 35.77 -28.18
CA GLN A 190 -25.88 36.77 -27.80
C GLN A 190 -24.53 36.40 -28.43
N ASN A 191 -24.14 37.16 -29.45
CA ASN A 191 -22.79 37.15 -29.99
C ASN A 191 -21.83 37.76 -28.97
N LYS A 192 -20.61 37.21 -28.92
CA LYS A 192 -19.45 37.83 -28.27
C LYS A 192 -19.15 39.18 -28.91
N ALA A 193 -19.67 40.25 -28.33
CA ALA A 193 -19.12 41.60 -28.41
C ALA A 193 -19.65 42.27 -27.15
N ASP A 194 -18.79 42.40 -26.15
CA ASP A 194 -18.89 43.25 -24.94
C ASP A 194 -17.82 42.74 -23.96
N ALA A 195 -16.57 42.87 -24.40
CA ALA A 195 -15.38 42.75 -23.58
C ALA A 195 -14.39 43.82 -24.06
N GLU A 196 -14.85 45.08 -24.03
CA GLU A 196 -14.05 46.31 -24.03
C GLU A 196 -15.02 47.45 -23.64
N GLY A 197 -14.83 47.97 -22.43
CA GLY A 197 -15.69 48.94 -21.76
C GLY A 197 -15.44 48.93 -20.26
#